data_AF-A0A314YDD9-F1
#
_entry.id   AF-A0A314YDD9-F1
#
_cell.length_a   1.000
_cell.length_b   1.000
_cell.length_c   1.000
_cell.angle_alpha   90.00
_cell.angle_beta   90.00
_cell.angle_gamma   90.00
#
_symmetry.space_group_name_H-M   'P 1'
#
loop_
_entity.id
_entity.type
_entity.pdbx_description
1 polymer ?
#
loop_
_entity_poly.entity_id
_entity_poly.type
_entity_poly.pdbx_seq_one_letter_code
_entity_poly.pdbx_strand_id
1 'polypeptide(L)'
;MLEVASAAQEAALGVNFADIYKNSEMYRQRQRDLLQAMGSMYAAVLFIGIQNSLSVQPVVGTERMVFYRERAAGMYSAFPFAFGQAVIEIPYTLIQTIIYGVLVYSMVGFHWTVSKFFWYLFFMFSPSYTYLPWHDDRGHYSNNTISAVVSSAFFPLWNVISDLSFPKQEFQYGGDGSIG
;
A
#
# COMPACT_ATOMS: atom_id res chain seq x y z
N MET A 1 -4.29 35.35 -19.95
CA MET A 1 -4.56 34.75 -21.27
C MET A 1 -4.62 33.22 -21.18
N LEU A 2 -5.59 32.61 -20.48
CA LEU A 2 -5.78 31.15 -20.52
C LEU A 2 -7.21 30.64 -20.19
N GLU A 3 -8.22 31.48 -19.94
CA GLU A 3 -9.52 30.97 -19.46
C GLU A 3 -10.69 30.97 -20.45
N VAL A 4 -10.65 31.70 -21.59
CA VAL A 4 -11.92 32.05 -22.29
C VAL A 4 -11.91 31.78 -23.81
N ALA A 5 -10.79 31.35 -24.41
CA ALA A 5 -10.75 31.12 -25.86
C ALA A 5 -11.40 29.78 -26.29
N SER A 6 -11.59 28.81 -25.40
CA SER A 6 -12.12 27.49 -25.78
C SER A 6 -13.60 27.31 -25.46
N ALA A 7 -14.13 27.72 -24.28
CA ALA A 7 -15.52 27.45 -23.92
C ALA A 7 -16.57 28.03 -24.89
N ALA A 8 -16.35 29.26 -25.39
CA ALA A 8 -17.25 29.89 -26.38
C ALA A 8 -17.12 29.26 -27.79
N GLN A 9 -15.93 28.77 -28.14
CA GLN A 9 -15.66 28.12 -29.43
C GLN A 9 -16.09 26.64 -29.41
N GLU A 10 -15.98 25.98 -28.27
CA GLU A 10 -16.54 24.67 -27.92
C GLU A 10 -18.06 24.71 -27.98
N ALA A 11 -18.70 25.75 -27.44
CA ALA A 11 -20.15 25.97 -27.54
C ALA A 11 -20.60 26.25 -28.99
N ALA A 12 -19.82 27.03 -29.76
CA ALA A 12 -20.12 27.30 -31.17
C ALA A 12 -19.97 26.05 -32.07
N LEU A 13 -19.05 25.14 -31.73
CA LEU A 13 -18.84 23.88 -32.44
C LEU A 13 -19.71 22.72 -31.88
N GLY A 14 -20.36 22.91 -30.74
CA GLY A 14 -21.12 21.87 -30.03
C GLY A 14 -20.26 20.73 -29.48
N VAL A 15 -18.97 20.98 -29.23
CA VAL A 15 -17.98 19.95 -28.87
C VAL A 15 -17.26 20.33 -27.58
N ASN A 16 -17.24 19.41 -26.60
CA ASN A 16 -16.42 19.53 -25.39
C ASN A 16 -15.09 18.78 -25.54
N PHE A 17 -13.97 19.51 -25.65
CA PHE A 17 -12.65 18.90 -25.83
C PHE A 17 -12.16 18.13 -24.59
N ALA A 18 -12.62 18.50 -23.39
CA ALA A 18 -12.27 17.76 -22.17
C ALA A 18 -12.88 16.36 -22.17
N ASP A 19 -14.12 16.22 -22.64
CA ASP A 19 -14.79 14.92 -22.78
C ASP A 19 -14.17 14.08 -23.90
N ILE A 20 -13.77 14.69 -25.01
CA ILE A 20 -13.04 13.99 -26.09
C ILE A 20 -11.70 13.45 -25.57
N TYR A 21 -10.94 14.27 -24.83
CA TYR A 21 -9.64 13.85 -24.30
C TYR A 21 -9.78 12.73 -23.27
N LYS A 22 -10.77 12.81 -22.36
CA LYS A 22 -11.08 11.75 -21.40
C LYS A 22 -11.54 10.44 -22.06
N ASN A 23 -12.25 10.53 -23.19
CA ASN A 23 -12.71 9.35 -23.93
C ASN A 23 -11.66 8.78 -24.91
N SER A 24 -10.54 9.47 -25.11
CA SER A 24 -9.44 8.99 -25.95
C SER A 24 -8.89 7.64 -25.44
N GLU A 25 -8.65 6.71 -26.37
CA GLU A 25 -8.10 5.39 -26.06
C GLU A 25 -6.75 5.47 -25.34
N MET A 26 -5.90 6.42 -25.73
CA MET A 26 -4.58 6.65 -25.14
C MET A 26 -4.66 7.09 -23.67
N TYR A 27 -5.60 8.00 -23.35
CA TYR A 27 -5.83 8.46 -21.99
C TYR A 27 -6.37 7.32 -21.12
N ARG A 28 -7.38 6.60 -21.61
CA ARG A 28 -7.96 5.45 -20.92
C ARG A 28 -6.96 4.32 -20.72
N GLN A 29 -6.12 4.01 -21.69
CA GLN A 29 -5.11 2.97 -21.58
C GLN A 29 -4.03 3.31 -20.56
N ARG A 30 -3.50 4.54 -20.59
CA ARG A 30 -2.57 5.01 -19.57
C ARG A 30 -3.18 4.95 -18.16
N GLN A 31 -4.44 5.32 -18.01
CA GLN A 31 -5.13 5.25 -16.72
C GLN A 31 -5.31 3.79 -16.26
N ARG A 32 -5.66 2.87 -17.17
CA ARG A 32 -5.75 1.43 -16.87
C ARG A 32 -4.41 0.85 -16.44
N ASP A 33 -3.33 1.15 -17.16
CA ASP A 33 -1.99 0.63 -16.85
C ASP A 33 -1.52 1.11 -15.47
N LEU A 34 -1.80 2.38 -15.14
CA LEU A 34 -1.51 2.94 -13.81
C LEU A 34 -2.35 2.26 -12.72
N LEU A 35 -3.65 2.10 -12.92
CA LEU A 35 -4.53 1.42 -11.96
C LEU A 35 -4.15 -0.05 -11.76
N GLN A 36 -3.71 -0.74 -12.82
CA GLN A 36 -3.24 -2.11 -12.75
C GLN A 36 -1.93 -2.22 -11.95
N ALA A 37 -0.99 -1.30 -12.18
CA ALA A 37 0.24 -1.21 -11.39
C ALA A 37 -0.06 -0.95 -9.91
N MET A 38 -0.90 0.05 -9.60
CA MET A 38 -1.25 0.38 -8.22
C MET A 38 -2.04 -0.74 -7.54
N GLY A 39 -3.00 -1.37 -8.23
CA GLY A 39 -3.80 -2.47 -7.68
C GLY A 39 -2.97 -3.72 -7.41
N SER A 40 -2.05 -4.08 -8.30
CA SER A 40 -1.14 -5.21 -8.08
C SER A 40 -0.17 -4.96 -6.92
N MET A 41 0.39 -3.76 -6.80
CA MET A 41 1.23 -3.38 -5.66
C MET A 41 0.44 -3.41 -4.35
N TYR A 42 -0.79 -2.91 -4.34
CA TYR A 42 -1.64 -2.91 -3.15
C TYR A 42 -1.98 -4.32 -2.68
N ALA A 43 -2.45 -5.18 -3.59
CA ALA A 43 -2.76 -6.58 -3.28
C ALA A 43 -1.52 -7.34 -2.74
N ALA A 44 -0.36 -7.09 -3.34
CA ALA A 44 0.91 -7.64 -2.91
C ALA A 44 1.31 -7.23 -1.48
N VAL A 45 1.20 -5.94 -1.18
CA VAL A 45 1.53 -5.37 0.14
C VAL A 45 0.61 -5.91 1.22
N LEU A 46 -0.70 -6.01 0.95
CA LEU A 46 -1.65 -6.59 1.90
C LEU A 46 -1.39 -8.07 2.16
N PHE A 47 -1.14 -8.83 1.10
CA PHE A 47 -0.86 -10.25 1.22
C PHE A 47 0.40 -10.48 2.07
N ILE A 48 1.51 -9.82 1.74
CA ILE A 48 2.77 -9.95 2.50
C ILE A 48 2.62 -9.42 3.93
N GLY A 49 1.94 -8.29 4.12
CA GLY A 49 1.74 -7.68 5.44
C GLY A 49 0.97 -8.59 6.40
N ILE A 50 -0.14 -9.17 5.95
CA ILE A 50 -0.95 -10.08 6.77
C ILE A 50 -0.16 -11.37 7.06
N GLN A 51 0.50 -11.95 6.06
CA GLN A 51 1.24 -13.21 6.25
C GLN A 51 2.45 -13.06 7.19
N ASN A 52 3.19 -11.95 7.11
CA ASN A 52 4.30 -11.68 8.03
C ASN A 52 3.79 -11.52 9.47
N SER A 53 2.64 -10.89 9.66
CA SER A 53 2.07 -10.69 11.00
C SER A 53 1.66 -11.99 11.67
N LEU A 54 1.02 -12.87 10.91
CA LEU A 54 0.62 -14.19 11.41
C LEU A 54 1.83 -15.06 11.77
N SER A 55 2.95 -14.90 11.06
CA SER A 55 4.18 -15.67 11.32
C SER A 55 5.04 -15.10 12.45
N VAL A 56 5.07 -13.78 12.62
CA VAL A 56 5.96 -13.09 13.59
C VAL A 56 5.36 -13.05 15.00
N GLN A 57 4.03 -12.88 15.13
CA GLN A 57 3.34 -12.83 16.43
C GLN A 57 3.63 -14.03 17.39
N PRO A 58 3.62 -15.30 16.95
CA PRO A 58 3.93 -16.43 17.85
C PRO A 58 5.41 -16.51 18.24
N VAL A 59 6.32 -16.10 17.35
CA VAL A 59 7.78 -16.09 17.61
C VAL A 59 8.09 -15.07 18.70
N VAL A 60 7.60 -13.85 18.53
CA VAL A 60 7.83 -12.75 19.49
C VAL A 60 7.12 -13.02 20.83
N GLY A 61 5.95 -13.66 20.81
CA GLY A 61 5.28 -14.11 22.04
C GLY A 61 6.13 -15.07 22.88
N THR A 62 6.90 -15.95 22.23
CA THR A 62 7.80 -16.90 22.91
C THR A 62 9.05 -16.19 23.44
N GLU A 63 9.64 -15.29 22.66
CA GLU A 63 10.85 -14.54 23.04
C GLU A 63 10.58 -13.56 24.20
N ARG A 64 9.39 -12.94 24.24
CA ARG A 64 8.99 -12.04 25.34
C ARG A 64 8.95 -12.72 26.70
N MET A 65 8.53 -13.99 26.78
CA MET A 65 8.50 -14.75 28.03
C MET A 65 9.90 -14.90 28.64
N VAL A 66 10.91 -15.08 27.79
CA VAL A 66 12.32 -15.13 28.20
C VAL A 66 12.80 -13.74 28.61
N PHE A 67 12.48 -12.70 27.83
CA PHE A 67 12.84 -11.31 28.12
C PHE A 67 12.33 -10.84 29.49
N TYR A 68 11.07 -11.15 29.87
CA TYR A 68 10.56 -10.76 31.19
C TYR A 68 11.33 -11.42 32.34
N ARG A 69 11.82 -12.65 32.16
CA ARG A 69 12.65 -13.34 33.15
C ARG A 69 14.04 -12.72 33.25
N GLU A 70 14.67 -12.41 32.13
CA GLU A 70 16.01 -11.80 32.08
C GLU A 70 16.02 -10.33 32.52
N ARG A 71 14.93 -9.60 32.26
CA ARG A 71 14.73 -8.23 32.75
C ARG A 71 14.50 -8.19 34.25
N ALA A 72 13.78 -9.15 34.82
CA ALA A 72 13.63 -9.28 36.26
C ALA A 72 14.96 -9.59 36.97
N ALA A 73 15.89 -10.26 36.28
CA ALA A 73 17.26 -10.49 36.75
C ALA A 73 18.21 -9.30 36.50
N GLY A 74 17.74 -8.22 35.88
CA GLY A 74 18.53 -7.01 35.63
C GLY A 74 19.57 -7.12 34.51
N MET A 75 19.49 -8.14 33.66
CA MET A 75 20.54 -8.44 32.67
C MET A 75 20.43 -7.66 31.35
N TYR A 76 19.21 -7.31 30.90
CA TYR A 76 18.98 -6.57 29.65
C TYR A 76 17.86 -5.53 29.76
N SER A 77 18.00 -4.44 29.01
CA SER A 77 16.99 -3.38 28.85
C SER A 77 16.04 -3.68 27.67
N ALA A 78 14.87 -3.04 27.64
CA ALA A 78 13.89 -3.18 26.56
C ALA A 78 14.35 -2.59 25.21
N PHE A 79 15.22 -1.57 25.24
CA PHE A 79 15.70 -0.91 24.04
C PHE A 79 16.61 -1.79 23.15
N PRO A 80 17.64 -2.46 23.69
CA PRO A 80 18.47 -3.39 22.92
C PRO A 80 17.67 -4.52 22.25
N PHE A 81 16.63 -5.03 22.92
CA PHE A 81 15.75 -6.06 22.37
C PHE A 81 14.99 -5.54 21.15
N ALA A 82 14.31 -4.40 21.27
CA ALA A 82 13.57 -3.79 20.16
C ALA A 82 14.48 -3.41 18.98
N PHE A 83 15.71 -2.98 19.27
CA PHE A 83 16.69 -2.63 18.25
C PHE A 83 17.21 -3.87 17.51
N GLY A 84 17.59 -4.92 18.24
CA GLY A 84 18.03 -6.19 17.64
C GLY A 84 16.96 -6.79 16.73
N GLN A 85 15.71 -6.77 17.19
CA GLN A 85 14.58 -7.26 16.39
C GLN A 85 14.36 -6.43 15.12
N ALA A 86 14.43 -5.09 15.21
CA ALA A 86 14.33 -4.23 14.03
C ALA A 86 15.46 -4.49 13.01
N VAL A 87 16.67 -4.77 13.48
CA VAL A 87 17.83 -5.02 12.60
C VAL A 87 17.71 -6.34 11.85
N ILE A 88 17.18 -7.40 12.47
CA ILE A 88 17.01 -8.70 11.81
C ILE A 88 15.81 -8.71 10.84
N GLU A 89 14.80 -7.87 11.06
CA GLU A 89 13.61 -7.79 10.21
C GLU A 89 13.90 -7.11 8.87
N ILE A 90 14.77 -6.09 8.82
CA ILE A 90 15.13 -5.37 7.58
C ILE A 90 15.64 -6.31 6.47
N PRO A 91 16.66 -7.17 6.67
CA PRO A 91 17.15 -8.05 5.62
C PRO A 91 16.12 -9.11 5.23
N TYR A 92 15.33 -9.60 6.19
CA TYR A 92 14.28 -10.59 5.92
C TYR A 92 13.21 -10.00 4.99
N THR A 93 12.68 -8.81 5.32
CA THR A 93 11.67 -8.13 4.50
C THR A 93 12.23 -7.74 3.14
N LEU A 94 13.49 -7.30 3.06
CA LEU A 94 14.12 -6.94 1.79
C LEU A 94 14.20 -8.14 0.83
N ILE A 95 14.67 -9.29 1.31
CA ILE A 95 14.78 -10.52 0.50
C ILE A 95 13.39 -10.99 0.06
N GLN A 96 12.41 -10.98 0.97
CA GLN A 96 11.04 -11.37 0.68
C GLN A 96 10.39 -10.47 -0.39
N THR A 97 10.57 -9.15 -0.29
CA THR A 97 10.07 -8.19 -1.28
C THR A 97 10.75 -8.37 -2.64
N ILE A 98 12.05 -8.68 -2.69
CA ILE A 98 12.74 -8.95 -3.96
C ILE A 98 12.14 -10.18 -4.65
N ILE A 99 12.01 -11.30 -3.94
CA ILE A 99 11.49 -12.55 -4.50
C ILE A 99 10.06 -12.35 -5.01
N TYR A 100 9.19 -11.77 -4.19
CA TYR A 100 7.80 -11.55 -4.56
C TYR A 100 7.67 -10.50 -5.67
N GLY A 101 8.47 -9.43 -5.62
CA GLY A 101 8.46 -8.38 -6.63
C GLY A 101 8.86 -8.90 -8.01
N VAL A 102 9.87 -9.76 -8.10
CA VAL A 102 10.26 -10.41 -9.37
C VAL A 102 9.12 -11.28 -9.92
N LEU A 103 8.48 -12.07 -9.06
CA LEU A 103 7.38 -12.94 -9.46
C LEU A 103 6.19 -12.14 -10.00
N VAL A 104 5.69 -11.16 -9.23
CA VAL A 104 4.51 -10.39 -9.66
C VAL A 104 4.80 -9.50 -10.86
N TYR A 105 5.99 -8.90 -10.91
CA TYR A 105 6.39 -8.10 -12.07
C TYR A 105 6.43 -8.93 -13.36
N SER A 106 6.87 -10.19 -13.26
CA SER A 106 6.84 -11.12 -14.40
C SER A 106 5.42 -11.57 -14.78
N MET A 107 4.52 -11.75 -13.82
CA MET A 107 3.14 -12.20 -14.07
C MET A 107 2.24 -11.13 -14.66
N VAL A 108 2.41 -9.86 -14.26
CA VAL A 108 1.59 -8.75 -14.77
C VAL A 108 2.02 -8.34 -16.18
N GLY A 109 3.22 -8.74 -16.62
CA GLY A 109 3.71 -8.46 -17.97
C GLY A 109 4.14 -7.00 -18.17
N PHE A 110 4.64 -6.35 -17.11
CA PHE A 110 5.16 -4.99 -17.24
C PHE A 110 6.35 -4.91 -18.18
N HIS A 111 6.52 -3.73 -18.81
CA HIS A 111 7.70 -3.47 -19.63
C HIS A 111 8.98 -3.55 -18.80
N TRP A 112 9.78 -4.61 -19.04
CA TRP A 112 11.08 -4.85 -18.43
C TRP A 112 12.02 -3.67 -18.67
N THR A 113 12.01 -2.71 -17.76
CA THR A 113 12.92 -1.57 -17.72
C THR A 113 13.47 -1.49 -16.31
N VAL A 114 14.79 -1.50 -16.19
CA VAL A 114 15.49 -1.55 -14.90
C VAL A 114 15.04 -0.42 -13.97
N SER A 115 14.94 0.81 -14.48
CA SER A 115 14.46 1.96 -13.71
C SER A 115 13.05 1.75 -13.12
N LYS A 116 12.10 1.25 -13.93
CA LYS A 116 10.72 1.00 -13.48
C LYS A 116 10.64 -0.14 -12.47
N PHE A 117 11.48 -1.16 -12.62
CA PHE A 117 11.59 -2.26 -11.67
C PHE A 117 12.12 -1.80 -10.31
N PHE A 118 13.16 -0.95 -10.27
CA PHE A 118 13.65 -0.38 -9.01
C PHE A 118 12.61 0.50 -8.32
N TRP A 119 11.87 1.31 -9.07
CA TRP A 119 10.75 2.07 -8.51
C TRP A 119 9.65 1.16 -7.96
N TYR A 120 9.29 0.11 -8.69
CA TYR A 120 8.33 -0.89 -8.24
C TYR A 120 8.78 -1.53 -6.91
N LEU A 121 10.05 -1.93 -6.81
CA LEU A 121 10.61 -2.57 -5.63
C LEU A 121 10.67 -1.62 -4.43
N PHE A 122 11.04 -0.35 -4.65
CA PHE A 122 11.04 0.68 -3.61
C PHE A 122 9.64 0.96 -3.05
N PHE A 123 8.65 1.17 -3.93
CA PHE A 123 7.26 1.41 -3.53
C PHE A 123 6.61 0.19 -2.89
N MET A 124 7.13 -1.00 -3.12
CA MET A 124 6.66 -2.22 -2.46
C MET A 124 7.33 -2.44 -1.10
N PHE A 125 8.62 -2.11 -0.96
CA PHE A 125 9.37 -2.26 0.29
C PHE A 125 8.93 -1.27 1.38
N SER A 126 8.72 0.01 1.01
CA SER A 126 8.42 1.08 1.99
C SER A 126 7.12 0.85 2.78
N PRO A 127 5.99 0.42 2.18
CA PRO A 127 4.78 0.09 2.92
C PRO A 127 5.00 -1.14 3.80
N SER A 128 5.60 -2.22 3.28
CA SER A 128 5.87 -3.45 4.03
C SER A 128 6.68 -3.18 5.30
N TYR A 129 7.68 -2.30 5.24
CA TYR A 129 8.43 -1.90 6.43
C TYR A 129 7.59 -1.12 7.45
N THR A 130 6.61 -0.33 7.00
CA THR A 130 5.75 0.48 7.88
C THR A 130 4.70 -0.35 8.61
N TYR A 131 4.23 -1.46 8.02
CA TYR A 131 3.35 -2.40 8.73
C TYR A 131 4.08 -3.19 9.83
N LEU A 132 5.42 -3.25 9.82
CA LEU A 132 6.19 -4.09 10.75
C LEU A 132 6.05 -3.67 12.24
N PRO A 133 6.21 -2.39 12.61
CA PRO A 133 6.07 -1.97 14.00
C PRO A 133 4.62 -1.98 14.53
N TRP A 134 3.62 -1.99 13.64
CA TRP A 134 2.20 -1.89 13.99
C TRP A 134 1.49 -3.25 14.16
N HIS A 135 1.97 -4.30 13.49
CA HIS A 135 1.38 -5.65 13.61
C HIS A 135 1.94 -6.46 14.79
N ASP A 136 3.12 -6.08 15.25
CA ASP A 136 3.78 -6.67 16.40
C ASP A 136 3.94 -5.56 17.42
N ASP A 137 2.87 -5.29 18.18
CA ASP A 137 2.87 -4.34 19.28
C ASP A 137 3.98 -4.70 20.27
N ARG A 138 5.16 -4.07 20.12
CA ARG A 138 6.43 -4.36 20.81
C ARG A 138 6.39 -4.03 22.30
N GLY A 139 5.55 -4.75 23.04
CA GLY A 139 5.49 -4.75 24.50
C GLY A 139 4.23 -4.15 25.13
N HIS A 140 3.18 -3.84 24.35
CA HIS A 140 1.97 -3.19 24.90
C HIS A 140 0.90 -4.18 25.38
N TYR A 141 0.79 -5.36 24.76
CA TYR A 141 -0.24 -6.36 25.08
C TYR A 141 0.40 -7.65 25.60
N SER A 142 -0.02 -8.12 26.77
CA SER A 142 0.57 -9.31 27.42
C SER A 142 0.08 -10.64 26.85
N ASN A 143 -0.92 -10.62 25.97
CA ASN A 143 -1.52 -11.81 25.36
C ASN A 143 -1.46 -11.71 23.84
N ASN A 144 -0.95 -12.76 23.18
CA ASN A 144 -0.91 -12.89 21.72
C ASN A 144 -2.29 -12.71 21.07
N THR A 145 -3.36 -13.15 21.73
CA THR A 145 -4.72 -12.97 21.22
C THR A 145 -5.11 -11.49 21.12
N ILE A 146 -4.65 -10.65 22.05
CA ILE A 146 -4.95 -9.22 22.04
C ILE A 146 -4.16 -8.53 20.92
N SER A 147 -2.86 -8.84 20.76
CA SER A 147 -2.06 -8.32 19.64
C SER A 147 -2.64 -8.72 18.28
N ALA A 148 -3.13 -9.95 18.15
CA ALA A 148 -3.79 -10.42 16.93
C ALA A 148 -5.09 -9.65 16.65
N VAL A 149 -5.93 -9.42 17.66
CA VAL A 149 -7.18 -8.64 17.52
C VAL A 149 -6.89 -7.19 17.16
N VAL A 150 -5.91 -6.54 17.82
CA VAL A 150 -5.51 -5.15 17.53
C VAL A 150 -4.96 -5.02 16.11
N SER A 151 -4.07 -5.93 15.71
CA SER A 151 -3.53 -5.97 14.34
C SER A 151 -4.65 -6.19 13.32
N SER A 152 -5.59 -7.10 13.61
CA SER A 152 -6.74 -7.38 12.73
C SER A 152 -7.69 -6.20 12.58
N ALA A 153 -7.76 -5.30 13.57
CA ALA A 153 -8.55 -4.07 13.50
C ALA A 153 -7.81 -2.93 12.77
N PHE A 154 -6.47 -2.92 12.82
CA PHE A 154 -5.64 -1.92 12.17
C PHE A 154 -5.53 -2.12 10.65
N PHE A 155 -5.40 -3.36 10.16
CA PHE A 155 -5.32 -3.61 8.71
C PHE A 155 -6.51 -3.04 7.93
N PRO A 156 -7.79 -3.23 8.34
CA PRO A 156 -8.95 -2.60 7.71
C PRO A 156 -8.93 -1.07 7.81
N LEU A 157 -8.49 -0.52 8.95
CA LEU A 157 -8.38 0.93 9.13
C LEU A 157 -7.39 1.54 8.15
N TRP A 158 -6.23 0.91 7.99
CA TRP A 158 -5.21 1.31 7.04
C TRP A 158 -5.72 1.21 5.59
N ASN A 159 -6.49 0.17 5.27
CA ASN A 159 -7.14 0.02 3.97
C ASN A 159 -8.13 1.16 3.67
N VAL A 160 -8.88 1.64 4.67
CA VAL A 160 -9.78 2.79 4.53
C VAL A 160 -9.01 4.08 4.26
N ILE A 161 -7.90 4.30 4.97
CA ILE A 161 -7.03 5.48 4.77
C ILE A 161 -6.35 5.46 3.39
N SER A 162 -6.04 4.26 2.86
CA SER A 162 -5.40 4.10 1.56
C SER A 162 -6.30 4.41 0.35
N ASP A 163 -7.56 4.84 0.57
CA ASP A 163 -8.53 5.39 -0.40
C ASP A 163 -8.64 4.63 -1.74
N LEU A 164 -8.34 3.32 -1.75
CA LEU A 164 -8.42 2.47 -2.95
C LEU A 164 -9.70 1.62 -2.98
N SER A 165 -10.51 1.67 -1.92
CA SER A 165 -11.72 0.83 -1.77
C SER A 165 -13.02 1.55 -2.12
N PHE A 166 -13.03 2.90 -2.18
CA PHE A 166 -14.22 3.64 -2.58
C PHE A 166 -14.21 3.85 -4.10
N PRO A 167 -15.21 3.31 -4.84
CA PRO A 167 -15.34 3.66 -6.25
C PRO A 167 -15.58 5.16 -6.32
N LYS A 168 -14.68 5.89 -7.01
CA LYS A 168 -14.92 7.30 -7.31
C LYS A 168 -16.19 7.38 -8.13
N GLN A 169 -17.27 7.88 -7.52
CA GLN A 169 -18.48 8.19 -8.23
C GLN A 169 -18.12 9.28 -9.25
N GLU A 170 -18.12 8.93 -10.53
CA GLU A 170 -18.11 9.94 -11.59
C GLU A 170 -19.40 10.75 -11.41
N PHE A 171 -19.28 11.95 -10.86
CA PHE A 171 -20.35 12.94 -10.92
C PHE A 171 -20.65 13.17 -12.40
N GLN A 172 -21.75 12.58 -12.88
CA GLN A 172 -22.40 12.98 -14.12
C GLN A 172 -22.68 14.48 -13.99
N TYR A 173 -21.87 15.31 -14.66
CA TYR A 173 -22.27 16.68 -14.92
C TYR A 173 -23.49 16.59 -15.83
N GLY A 174 -24.68 16.72 -15.24
CA GLY A 174 -25.93 16.90 -15.95
C GLY A 174 -25.83 18.18 -16.78
N GLY A 175 -25.39 18.03 -18.03
CA GLY A 175 -25.58 19.02 -19.07
C GLY A 175 -27.02 18.96 -19.56
N ASP A 176 -27.97 19.44 -18.76
CA ASP A 176 -29.30 19.76 -19.25
C ASP A 176 -29.27 21.17 -19.83
N GLY A 177 -28.65 21.27 -21.01
CA GLY A 177 -28.68 22.44 -21.89
C GLY A 177 -29.85 22.38 -22.86
N SER A 178 -31.02 21.98 -22.37
CA SER A 178 -32.28 22.03 -23.10
C SER A 178 -32.67 23.49 -23.37
N ILE A 179 -32.19 23.99 -24.50
CA ILE A 179 -32.78 25.07 -25.31
C ILE A 179 -34.31 24.95 -25.36
N GLY A 180 -34.97 25.94 -24.75
CA GLY A 180 -36.38 26.30 -24.91
C GLY A 180 -36.51 27.81 -24.94
#